data_AF-A0A8D9H156-F1
#
_entry.id   AF-A0A8D9H156-F1
#
_cell.length_a   1.000
_cell.length_b   1.000
_cell.length_c   1.000
_cell.angle_alpha   90.00
_cell.angle_beta   90.00
_cell.angle_gamma   90.00
#
_symmetry.space_group_name_H-M   'P 1'
#
loop_
_entity.id
_entity.type
_entity.pdbx_description
1 polymer ?
#
loop_
_entity_poly.entity_id
_entity_poly.type
_entity_poly.pdbx_seq_one_letter_code
_entity_poly.pdbx_strand_id
1 'polypeptide(L)'
;MFFQQFVGINGVIFYAQQIFVSAGASPTLGSILYSIEQVILTALGATLLIDRLGRRPLLLASAVGMLIGCLLIGNSFLLKAHGLALDIIPALAVSGVLVYIGSFSIGMGAIPWVIMSEIFPINLKGTAGGLVTVVNWLSSWFVSLTFNFLMIWSPHGAFYVYGGVCVLAIIFIAKLVPETKGKTLEEIQAMMM
;
A
#
# COMPACT_ATOMS: atom_id res chain seq x y z
N MET A 1 -0.11 -5.76 9.75
CA MET A 1 -1.06 -4.62 9.75
C MET A 1 -0.40 -3.26 9.94
N PHE A 2 0.56 -3.10 10.86
CA PHE A 2 1.27 -1.81 11.03
C PHE A 2 1.85 -1.26 9.72
N PHE A 3 2.73 -2.02 9.05
CA PHE A 3 3.30 -1.61 7.77
C PHE A 3 2.24 -1.38 6.68
N GLN A 4 1.10 -2.08 6.73
CA GLN A 4 0.03 -1.91 5.76
C GLN A 4 -0.57 -0.51 5.78
N GLN A 5 -0.66 0.09 6.97
CA GLN A 5 -1.22 1.42 7.15
C GLN A 5 -0.15 2.50 7.01
N PHE A 6 1.04 2.27 7.59
CA PHE A 6 2.12 3.27 7.62
C PHE A 6 2.77 3.55 6.27
N VAL A 7 2.58 2.70 5.26
CA VAL A 7 2.93 3.06 3.86
C VAL A 7 2.07 4.19 3.31
N GLY A 8 0.96 4.56 3.97
CA GLY A 8 0.19 5.76 3.63
C GLY A 8 -1.07 5.52 2.80
N ILE A 9 -1.51 4.27 2.62
CA ILE A 9 -2.60 3.93 1.69
C ILE A 9 -3.90 4.70 1.95
N ASN A 10 -4.34 4.80 3.20
CA ASN A 10 -5.58 5.50 3.52
C ASN A 10 -5.46 7.02 3.31
N GLY A 11 -4.27 7.58 3.55
CA GLY A 11 -3.99 8.97 3.19
C GLY A 11 -4.09 9.18 1.68
N VAL A 12 -3.46 8.34 0.88
CA VAL A 12 -3.52 8.44 -0.59
C VAL A 12 -4.95 8.27 -1.11
N ILE A 13 -5.73 7.31 -0.59
CA ILE A 13 -7.12 7.08 -1.02
C ILE A 13 -8.02 8.27 -0.64
N PHE A 14 -7.96 8.74 0.61
CA PHE A 14 -8.84 9.81 1.07
C PHE A 14 -8.51 11.16 0.42
N TYR A 15 -7.24 11.39 0.09
CA TYR A 15 -6.77 12.65 -0.49
C TYR A 15 -6.45 12.54 -1.99
N ALA A 16 -6.82 11.45 -2.67
CA ALA A 16 -6.52 11.21 -4.10
C ALA A 16 -6.96 12.38 -4.99
N GLN A 17 -8.19 12.87 -4.80
CA GLN A 17 -8.71 14.03 -5.54
C GLN A 17 -7.86 15.29 -5.32
N GLN A 18 -7.46 15.54 -4.08
CA GLN A 18 -6.62 16.70 -3.75
C GLN A 18 -5.22 16.57 -4.36
N ILE A 19 -4.66 15.35 -4.41
CA ILE A 19 -3.39 15.05 -5.08
C ILE A 19 -3.50 15.38 -6.58
N PHE A 20 -4.57 14.96 -7.25
CA PHE A 20 -4.78 15.25 -8.67
C PHE A 20 -4.95 16.75 -8.95
N VAL A 21 -5.78 17.45 -8.17
CA VAL A 21 -5.92 18.91 -8.27
C VAL A 21 -4.58 19.59 -8.04
N SER A 22 -3.83 19.17 -7.02
CA SER A 22 -2.52 19.73 -6.70
C SER A 22 -1.49 19.43 -7.78
N ALA A 23 -1.63 18.36 -8.55
CA ALA A 23 -0.77 18.07 -9.69
C ALA A 23 -1.17 18.80 -10.98
N GLY A 24 -2.33 19.46 -11.01
CA GLY A 24 -2.90 20.07 -12.23
C GLY A 24 -3.64 19.06 -13.13
N ALA A 25 -3.95 17.87 -12.62
CA ALA A 25 -4.75 16.86 -13.30
C ALA A 25 -6.25 17.01 -13.00
N SER A 26 -7.10 16.50 -13.88
CA SER A 26 -8.55 16.44 -13.64
C SER A 26 -8.86 15.45 -12.50
N PRO A 27 -9.41 15.90 -11.35
CA PRO A 27 -9.71 15.01 -10.24
C PRO A 27 -10.77 13.97 -10.58
N THR A 28 -11.77 14.32 -11.41
CA THR A 28 -12.83 13.40 -11.82
C THR A 28 -12.29 12.27 -12.69
N LEU A 29 -11.50 12.61 -13.71
CA LEU A 29 -10.91 11.60 -14.61
C LEU A 29 -9.93 10.71 -13.86
N GLY A 30 -9.03 11.29 -13.05
CA GLY A 30 -8.11 10.51 -12.22
C GLY A 30 -8.85 9.61 -11.24
N SER A 31 -9.96 10.07 -10.67
CA SER A 31 -10.77 9.28 -9.72
C SER A 31 -11.44 8.07 -10.37
N ILE A 32 -12.00 8.27 -11.56
CA ILE A 32 -12.64 7.21 -12.34
C ILE A 32 -11.60 6.16 -12.74
N LEU A 33 -10.45 6.61 -13.25
CA LEU A 33 -9.37 5.72 -13.68
C LEU A 33 -8.85 4.85 -12.53
N TYR A 34 -8.53 5.45 -11.38
CA TYR A 34 -8.07 4.64 -10.24
C TYR A 34 -9.15 3.67 -9.77
N SER A 35 -10.42 4.08 -9.76
CA SER A 35 -11.50 3.23 -9.24
C SER A 35 -11.72 1.99 -10.10
N ILE A 36 -11.68 2.16 -11.43
CA ILE A 36 -11.79 1.04 -12.38
C ILE A 36 -10.57 0.12 -12.24
N GLU A 37 -9.37 0.67 -12.23
CA GLU A 37 -8.12 -0.08 -12.06
C GLU A 37 -8.14 -0.88 -10.75
N GLN A 38 -8.52 -0.25 -9.64
CA GLN A 38 -8.58 -0.86 -8.32
C GLN A 38 -9.49 -2.08 -8.32
N VAL A 39 -10.69 -2.00 -8.91
CA VAL A 39 -11.63 -3.13 -8.98
C VAL A 39 -11.03 -4.28 -9.78
N ILE A 40 -10.47 -4.00 -10.97
CA ILE A 40 -9.91 -5.03 -11.85
C ILE A 40 -8.70 -5.69 -11.19
N LEU A 41 -7.75 -4.91 -10.68
CA LEU A 41 -6.53 -5.44 -10.07
C LEU A 41 -6.80 -6.18 -8.77
N THR A 42 -7.77 -5.74 -7.97
CA THR A 42 -8.17 -6.46 -6.76
C THR A 42 -8.82 -7.79 -7.12
N ALA A 43 -9.71 -7.82 -8.12
CA ALA A 43 -10.35 -9.05 -8.58
C ALA A 43 -9.30 -10.05 -9.10
N LEU A 44 -8.38 -9.62 -9.96
CA LEU A 44 -7.31 -10.47 -10.50
C LEU A 44 -6.29 -10.90 -9.42
N GLY A 45 -5.91 -9.97 -8.55
CA GLY A 45 -5.00 -10.19 -7.43
C GLY A 45 -5.52 -11.25 -6.48
N ALA A 46 -6.74 -11.06 -5.99
CA ALA A 46 -7.35 -11.93 -5.00
C ALA A 46 -7.66 -13.34 -5.53
N THR A 47 -8.08 -13.47 -6.80
CA THR A 47 -8.59 -14.75 -7.32
C THR A 47 -7.56 -15.56 -8.12
N LEU A 48 -6.64 -14.91 -8.84
CA LEU A 48 -5.73 -15.62 -9.75
C LEU A 48 -4.29 -15.65 -9.25
N LEU A 49 -3.85 -14.61 -8.55
CA LEU A 49 -2.43 -14.41 -8.25
C LEU A 49 -2.03 -14.98 -6.88
N ILE A 50 -2.88 -14.85 -5.84
CA ILE A 50 -2.57 -15.34 -4.49
C ILE A 50 -2.32 -16.86 -4.47
N ASP A 51 -3.18 -17.63 -5.15
CA ASP A 51 -3.08 -19.10 -5.14
C ASP A 51 -1.96 -19.62 -6.05
N ARG A 52 -1.61 -18.87 -7.11
CA ARG A 52 -0.59 -19.30 -8.08
C ARG A 52 0.83 -18.88 -7.70
N LEU A 53 1.05 -17.65 -7.23
CA LEU A 53 2.41 -17.11 -7.00
C LEU A 53 2.88 -17.28 -5.55
N GLY A 54 1.96 -17.48 -4.60
CA GLY A 54 2.29 -17.51 -3.18
C GLY A 54 2.22 -16.13 -2.54
N ARG A 55 2.22 -16.12 -1.20
CA ARG A 55 1.87 -14.92 -0.42
C ARG A 55 3.05 -13.98 -0.34
N ARG A 56 4.27 -14.48 -0.12
CA ARG A 56 5.46 -13.64 0.11
C ARG A 56 5.96 -12.95 -1.18
N PRO A 57 6.12 -13.63 -2.33
CA PRO A 57 6.53 -12.97 -3.58
C PRO A 57 5.56 -11.88 -4.02
N LEU A 58 4.25 -12.13 -3.88
CA LEU A 58 3.21 -11.17 -4.27
C LEU A 58 3.19 -9.96 -3.33
N LEU A 59 3.39 -10.17 -2.02
CA LEU A 59 3.51 -9.09 -1.05
C LEU A 59 4.78 -8.25 -1.27
N LEU A 60 5.90 -8.86 -1.65
CA LEU A 60 7.13 -8.15 -2.02
C LEU A 60 6.96 -7.34 -3.31
N ALA A 61 6.41 -7.94 -4.36
CA ALA A 61 6.16 -7.26 -5.63
C ALA A 61 5.22 -6.05 -5.43
N SER A 62 4.18 -6.23 -4.62
CA SER A 62 3.26 -5.16 -4.22
C SER A 62 3.99 -4.03 -3.49
N ALA A 63 4.82 -4.34 -2.49
CA ALA A 63 5.55 -3.32 -1.75
C ALA A 63 6.59 -2.56 -2.62
N VAL A 64 7.23 -3.23 -3.57
CA VAL A 64 8.12 -2.60 -4.56
C VAL A 64 7.34 -1.69 -5.51
N GLY A 65 6.18 -2.14 -6.01
CA GLY A 65 5.32 -1.33 -6.87
C GLY A 65 4.81 -0.08 -6.14
N MET A 66 4.45 -0.20 -4.86
CA MET A 66 4.09 0.95 -4.02
C MET A 66 5.27 1.92 -3.85
N LEU A 67 6.49 1.43 -3.63
CA LEU A 67 7.69 2.28 -3.57
C LEU A 67 7.87 3.07 -4.87
N ILE A 68 7.72 2.42 -6.02
CA ILE A 68 7.80 3.09 -7.33
C ILE A 68 6.72 4.16 -7.46
N GLY A 69 5.48 3.85 -7.07
CA GLY A 69 4.39 4.82 -7.04
C GLY A 69 4.68 6.04 -6.17
N CYS A 70 5.19 5.84 -4.95
CA CYS A 70 5.62 6.93 -4.07
C CYS A 70 6.72 7.79 -4.70
N LEU A 71 7.71 7.16 -5.35
CA LEU A 71 8.79 7.90 -6.01
C LEU A 71 8.27 8.70 -7.21
N LEU A 72 7.34 8.17 -8.00
CA LEU A 72 6.73 8.90 -9.12
C LEU A 72 5.96 10.13 -8.65
N ILE A 73 5.14 9.97 -7.61
CA ILE A 73 4.37 11.09 -7.04
C ILE A 73 5.30 12.12 -6.38
N GLY A 74 6.29 11.65 -5.61
CA GLY A 74 7.29 12.51 -4.96
C GLY A 74 8.08 13.34 -5.96
N ASN A 75 8.55 12.72 -7.05
CA ASN A 75 9.25 13.41 -8.12
C ASN A 75 8.34 14.39 -8.89
N SER A 76 7.07 14.06 -9.11
CA SER A 76 6.10 14.98 -9.73
C SER A 76 5.97 16.28 -8.91
N PHE A 77 5.81 16.17 -7.59
CA PHE A 77 5.74 17.34 -6.72
C PHE A 77 7.08 18.06 -6.55
N LEU A 78 8.21 17.37 -6.66
CA LEU A 78 9.54 17.98 -6.63
C LEU A 78 9.77 18.83 -7.88
N LEU A 79 9.44 18.30 -9.07
CA LEU A 79 9.49 19.04 -10.33
C LEU A 79 8.59 20.26 -10.29
N LYS A 80 7.39 20.12 -9.71
CA LYS A 80 6.48 21.25 -9.46
C LYS A 80 7.10 22.33 -8.59
N ALA A 81 7.79 21.94 -7.51
CA ALA A 81 8.43 22.88 -6.59
C ALA A 81 9.57 23.68 -7.26
N HIS A 82 10.29 23.07 -8.21
CA HIS A 82 11.37 23.72 -8.96
C HIS A 82 10.91 24.41 -10.26
N GLY A 83 9.63 24.32 -10.62
CA GLY A 83 9.09 24.91 -11.84
C GLY A 83 9.60 24.26 -13.13
N LEU A 84 10.07 23.01 -13.07
CA LEU A 84 10.63 22.27 -14.19
C LEU A 84 9.59 21.34 -14.82
N ALA A 85 9.60 21.22 -16.15
CA ALA A 85 8.81 20.24 -16.90
C ALA A 85 7.30 20.21 -16.53
N LEU A 86 6.66 21.39 -16.51
CA LEU A 86 5.27 21.56 -16.05
C LEU A 86 4.25 20.68 -16.78
N ASP A 87 4.52 20.33 -18.03
CA ASP A 87 3.64 19.50 -18.86
C ASP A 87 3.58 18.03 -18.42
N ILE A 88 4.63 17.54 -17.75
CA ILE A 88 4.77 16.11 -17.37
C ILE A 88 4.25 15.87 -15.95
N ILE A 89 4.13 16.92 -15.12
CA ILE A 89 3.71 16.84 -13.71
C ILE A 89 2.38 16.09 -13.53
N PRO A 90 1.29 16.45 -14.26
CA PRO A 90 0.00 15.79 -14.08
C PRO A 90 0.06 14.31 -14.45
N ALA A 91 0.76 13.97 -15.53
CA ALA A 91 0.92 12.59 -16.00
C ALA A 91 1.72 11.74 -15.00
N LEU A 92 2.79 12.29 -14.41
CA LEU A 92 3.59 11.59 -13.39
C LEU A 92 2.82 11.39 -12.08
N ALA A 93 2.05 12.38 -11.64
CA ALA A 93 1.25 12.25 -10.42
C ALA A 93 0.13 11.21 -10.60
N VAL A 94 -0.58 11.26 -11.73
CA VAL A 94 -1.65 10.29 -12.04
C VAL A 94 -1.07 8.90 -12.15
N SER A 95 -0.05 8.69 -13.01
CA SER A 95 0.59 7.38 -13.15
C SER A 95 1.17 6.85 -11.83
N GLY A 96 1.77 7.72 -11.01
CA GLY A 96 2.27 7.35 -9.69
C GLY A 96 1.17 6.89 -8.73
N VAL A 97 0.03 7.57 -8.69
CA VAL A 97 -1.13 7.17 -7.87
C VAL A 97 -1.73 5.85 -8.37
N LEU A 98 -1.87 5.67 -9.68
CA LEU A 98 -2.36 4.44 -10.30
C LEU A 98 -1.45 3.26 -9.95
N VAL A 99 -0.14 3.38 -10.19
CA VAL A 99 0.85 2.35 -9.83
C VAL A 99 0.82 2.06 -8.33
N TYR A 100 0.72 3.08 -7.48
CA TYR A 100 0.68 2.91 -6.02
C TYR A 100 -0.55 2.12 -5.56
N ILE A 101 -1.75 2.55 -5.96
CA ILE A 101 -3.02 1.91 -5.58
C ILE A 101 -3.14 0.53 -6.22
N GLY A 102 -2.79 0.40 -7.50
CA GLY A 102 -2.84 -0.86 -8.22
C GLY A 102 -1.92 -1.90 -7.60
N SER A 103 -0.69 -1.51 -7.25
CA SER A 103 0.25 -2.39 -6.55
C SER A 103 -0.29 -2.80 -5.18
N PHE A 104 -0.87 -1.87 -4.40
CA PHE A 104 -1.49 -2.19 -3.12
C PHE A 104 -2.63 -3.21 -3.28
N SER A 105 -3.51 -3.01 -4.27
CA SER A 105 -4.65 -3.90 -4.54
C SER A 105 -4.26 -5.32 -4.89
N ILE A 106 -3.14 -5.53 -5.59
CA ILE A 106 -2.69 -6.86 -6.00
C ILE A 106 -2.22 -7.71 -4.81
N GLY A 107 -1.63 -7.09 -3.78
CA GLY A 107 -0.99 -7.86 -2.70
C GLY A 107 -1.25 -7.31 -1.31
N MET A 108 -0.76 -6.11 -1.05
CA MET A 108 -0.75 -5.55 0.30
C MET A 108 -2.14 -5.28 0.89
N GLY A 109 -3.19 -5.21 0.06
CA GLY A 109 -4.58 -5.14 0.50
C GLY A 109 -5.08 -6.43 1.15
N ALA A 110 -5.04 -7.56 0.43
CA ALA A 110 -5.66 -8.81 0.88
C ALA A 110 -4.70 -9.74 1.65
N ILE A 111 -3.45 -9.85 1.23
CA ILE A 111 -2.50 -10.85 1.74
C ILE A 111 -2.25 -10.71 3.25
N PRO A 112 -2.07 -9.50 3.83
CA PRO A 112 -1.87 -9.37 5.27
C PRO A 112 -3.03 -9.93 6.11
N TRP A 113 -4.27 -9.86 5.60
CA TRP A 113 -5.44 -10.45 6.27
C TRP A 113 -5.44 -11.97 6.17
N VAL A 114 -5.04 -12.52 5.02
CA VAL A 114 -4.88 -13.97 4.83
C VAL A 114 -3.80 -14.52 5.76
N ILE A 115 -2.60 -13.95 5.73
CA ILE A 115 -1.47 -14.35 6.59
C ILE A 115 -1.86 -14.25 8.07
N MET A 116 -2.58 -13.20 8.47
CA MET A 116 -3.06 -13.07 9.85
C MET A 116 -3.94 -14.26 10.27
N SER A 117 -4.84 -14.70 9.39
CA SER A 117 -5.71 -15.85 9.65
C SER A 117 -5.01 -17.20 9.58
N GLU A 118 -3.88 -17.29 8.87
CA GLU A 118 -3.06 -18.51 8.74
C GLU A 118 -2.05 -18.65 9.91
N ILE A 119 -1.55 -17.53 10.44
CA ILE A 119 -0.52 -17.53 11.49
C ILE A 119 -1.07 -17.87 12.88
N PHE A 120 -2.28 -17.39 13.22
CA PHE A 120 -2.78 -17.55 14.58
C PHE A 120 -3.44 -18.93 14.80
N PRO A 121 -3.12 -19.60 15.93
CA PRO A 121 -3.76 -20.85 16.28
C PRO A 121 -5.24 -20.63 16.62
N ILE A 122 -6.06 -21.66 16.34
CA ILE A 122 -7.53 -21.56 16.35
C ILE A 122 -8.06 -21.06 17.70
N ASN A 123 -7.43 -21.48 18.80
CA ASN A 123 -7.77 -21.09 20.17
C ASN A 123 -7.53 -19.60 20.50
N LEU A 124 -6.62 -18.93 19.79
CA LEU A 124 -6.26 -17.52 20.03
C LEU A 124 -6.64 -16.60 18.86
N LYS A 125 -7.11 -17.16 17.74
CA LYS A 125 -7.42 -16.41 16.50
C LYS A 125 -8.41 -15.27 16.73
N GLY A 126 -9.41 -15.46 17.60
CA GLY A 126 -10.36 -14.41 17.95
C GLY A 126 -9.70 -13.22 18.65
N THR A 127 -9.01 -13.46 19.76
CA THR A 127 -8.37 -12.40 20.55
C THR A 127 -7.23 -11.72 19.79
N ALA A 128 -6.38 -12.51 19.14
CA ALA A 128 -5.27 -11.98 18.35
C ALA A 128 -5.75 -11.20 17.12
N GLY A 129 -6.78 -11.71 16.42
CA GLY A 129 -7.42 -11.00 15.30
C GLY A 129 -8.05 -9.68 15.74
N GLY A 130 -8.70 -9.64 16.91
CA GLY A 130 -9.22 -8.41 17.51
C GLY A 130 -8.12 -7.37 17.77
N LEU A 131 -7.03 -7.76 18.43
CA LEU A 131 -5.90 -6.87 18.69
C LEU A 131 -5.27 -6.34 17.40
N VAL A 132 -5.08 -7.21 16.40
CA VAL A 132 -4.53 -6.84 15.10
C VAL A 132 -5.43 -5.84 14.37
N THR A 133 -6.75 -6.01 14.48
CA THR A 133 -7.73 -5.09 13.91
C THR A 133 -7.68 -3.74 14.59
N VAL A 134 -7.56 -3.68 15.92
CA VAL A 134 -7.36 -2.43 16.68
C VAL A 134 -6.09 -1.72 16.23
N VAL A 135 -4.96 -2.43 16.12
CA VAL A 135 -3.70 -1.86 15.62
C VAL A 135 -3.85 -1.33 14.20
N ASN A 136 -4.58 -2.05 13.34
CA ASN A 136 -4.85 -1.61 11.97
C ASN A 136 -5.61 -0.28 11.95
N TRP A 137 -6.74 -0.19 12.65
CA TRP A 137 -7.58 1.01 12.62
C TRP A 137 -6.95 2.20 13.35
N LEU A 138 -6.23 1.96 14.45
CA LEU A 138 -5.46 3.02 15.12
C LEU A 138 -4.35 3.57 14.23
N SER A 139 -3.61 2.69 13.55
CA SER A 139 -2.57 3.09 12.59
C SER A 139 -3.18 3.85 11.41
N SER A 140 -4.31 3.38 10.89
CA SER A 140 -5.08 4.05 9.83
C SER A 140 -5.49 5.47 10.23
N TRP A 141 -6.07 5.62 11.41
CA TRP A 141 -6.48 6.92 11.95
C TRP A 141 -5.28 7.87 12.09
N PHE A 142 -4.18 7.38 12.67
CA PHE A 142 -2.96 8.15 12.84
C PHE A 142 -2.38 8.63 11.49
N VAL A 143 -2.28 7.73 10.51
CA VAL A 143 -1.77 8.05 9.17
C VAL A 143 -2.70 9.03 8.46
N SER A 144 -4.01 8.83 8.55
CA SER A 144 -4.99 9.71 7.89
C SER A 144 -4.96 11.12 8.45
N LEU A 145 -4.80 11.26 9.78
CA LEU A 145 -4.63 12.57 10.43
C LEU A 145 -3.32 13.25 10.01
N THR A 146 -2.21 12.52 10.05
CA THR A 146 -0.88 13.09 9.76
C THR A 146 -0.65 13.38 8.29
N PHE A 147 -1.34 12.69 7.38
CA PHE A 147 -1.17 12.83 5.94
C PHE A 147 -1.40 14.28 5.47
N ASN A 148 -2.49 14.92 5.91
CA ASN A 148 -2.80 16.29 5.49
C ASN A 148 -1.74 17.29 5.98
N PHE A 149 -1.26 17.14 7.21
CA PHE A 149 -0.16 17.97 7.73
C PHE A 149 1.13 17.80 6.93
N LEU A 150 1.48 16.56 6.55
CA LEU A 150 2.65 16.28 5.71
C LEU A 150 2.50 16.90 4.31
N MET A 151 1.31 16.82 3.71
CA MET A 151 1.04 17.43 2.40
C MET A 151 1.12 18.95 2.43
N ILE A 152 0.69 19.61 3.51
CA ILE A 152 0.82 21.06 3.67
C ILE A 152 2.28 21.46 3.87
N TRP A 153 3.04 20.68 4.65
CA TRP A 153 4.44 20.96 4.93
C TRP A 153 5.34 20.77 3.70
N SER A 154 5.26 19.60 3.07
CA SER A 154 5.98 19.30 1.83
C SER A 154 5.33 18.11 1.11
N PRO A 155 4.64 18.34 -0.02
CA PRO A 155 4.06 17.26 -0.81
C PRO A 155 5.10 16.22 -1.26
N HIS A 156 6.25 16.65 -1.80
CA HIS A 156 7.31 15.74 -2.23
C HIS A 156 7.95 15.00 -1.05
N GLY A 157 8.16 15.70 0.08
CA GLY A 157 8.70 15.11 1.30
C GLY A 157 7.78 14.03 1.89
N ALA A 158 6.47 14.25 1.87
CA ALA A 158 5.47 13.28 2.34
C ALA A 158 5.60 11.93 1.61
N PHE A 159 5.65 11.96 0.27
CA PHE A 159 5.77 10.73 -0.52
C PHE A 159 7.15 10.07 -0.38
N TYR A 160 8.23 10.81 -0.12
CA TYR A 160 9.53 10.21 0.20
C TYR A 160 9.56 9.55 1.58
N VAL A 161 8.86 10.12 2.58
CA VAL A 161 8.69 9.47 3.89
C VAL A 161 7.94 8.15 3.72
N TYR A 162 6.82 8.14 2.99
CA TYR A 162 6.08 6.92 2.70
C TYR A 162 6.89 5.91 1.88
N GLY A 163 7.71 6.38 0.93
CA GLY A 163 8.68 5.55 0.21
C GLY A 163 9.71 4.91 1.16
N GLY A 164 10.24 5.65 2.12
CA GLY A 164 11.13 5.11 3.15
C GLY A 164 10.47 4.01 3.98
N VAL A 165 9.19 4.20 4.36
CA VAL A 165 8.40 3.16 5.03
C VAL A 165 8.18 1.94 4.12
N CYS A 166 7.96 2.14 2.82
CA CYS A 166 7.87 1.03 1.86
C CYS A 166 9.16 0.21 1.83
N VAL A 167 10.34 0.84 1.87
CA VAL A 167 11.63 0.13 1.95
C VAL A 167 11.73 -0.70 3.24
N LEU A 168 11.36 -0.14 4.38
CA LEU A 168 11.32 -0.88 5.65
C LEU A 168 10.33 -2.05 5.59
N ALA A 169 9.16 -1.85 4.97
CA ALA A 169 8.19 -2.90 4.75
C ALA A 169 8.76 -4.02 3.86
N ILE A 170 9.46 -3.69 2.77
CA ILE A 170 10.12 -4.67 1.90
C ILE A 170 11.14 -5.50 2.70
N ILE A 171 11.98 -4.85 3.52
CA ILE A 171 12.97 -5.55 4.36
C ILE A 171 12.26 -6.48 5.37
N PHE A 172 11.21 -5.98 6.01
CA PHE A 172 10.40 -6.77 6.94
C PHE A 172 9.78 -7.99 6.26
N ILE A 173 9.14 -7.82 5.10
CA ILE A 173 8.54 -8.91 4.34
C ILE A 173 9.61 -9.91 3.87
N ALA A 174 10.77 -9.41 3.43
CA ALA A 174 11.85 -10.26 2.96
C ALA A 174 12.46 -11.11 4.07
N LYS A 175 12.57 -10.60 5.31
CA LYS A 175 13.26 -11.31 6.40
C LYS A 175 12.34 -12.07 7.34
N LEU A 176 11.14 -11.56 7.62
CA LEU A 176 10.31 -12.01 8.73
C LEU A 176 8.99 -12.66 8.30
N VAL A 177 8.54 -12.47 7.06
CA VAL A 177 7.28 -13.07 6.60
C VAL A 177 7.57 -14.46 6.00
N PRO A 178 7.06 -15.54 6.62
CA PRO A 178 7.19 -16.89 6.08
C PRO A 178 6.30 -17.06 4.83
N GLU A 179 6.69 -17.97 3.94
CA GLU A 179 5.80 -18.40 2.86
C GLU A 179 4.82 -19.46 3.39
N THR A 180 3.52 -19.15 3.27
CA THR A 180 2.42 -19.99 3.75
C THR A 180 1.79 -20.82 2.64
N LYS A 181 2.16 -20.61 1.37
CA LYS A 181 1.62 -21.38 0.25
C LYS A 181 1.89 -22.87 0.38
N GLY A 182 0.81 -23.66 0.30
CA GLY A 182 0.87 -25.12 0.21
C GLY A 182 1.20 -25.83 1.52
N LYS A 183 1.19 -25.10 2.65
CA LYS A 183 1.42 -25.65 3.99
C LYS A 183 0.13 -25.75 4.77
N THR A 184 0.02 -26.76 5.64
CA THR A 184 -1.11 -26.83 6.57
C THR A 184 -0.97 -25.79 7.68
N LEU A 185 -2.06 -25.49 8.38
CA LEU A 185 -2.06 -24.55 9.50
C LEU A 185 -1.10 -25.01 10.61
N GLU A 186 -0.99 -26.32 10.82
CA GLU A 186 -0.12 -26.95 11.81
C GLU A 186 1.36 -26.79 11.43
N GLU A 187 1.71 -26.94 10.15
CA GLU A 187 3.08 -26.72 9.66
C GLU A 187 3.51 -25.26 9.79
N ILE A 188 2.60 -24.32 9.49
CA ILE A 188 2.86 -22.88 9.65
C ILE A 188 3.10 -22.54 11.13
N GLN A 189 2.31 -23.11 12.04
CA GLN A 189 2.48 -22.93 13.49
C GLN A 189 3.80 -23.54 13.99
N ALA A 190 4.19 -24.72 13.48
CA ALA A 190 5.45 -25.36 13.82
C ALA A 190 6.68 -24.57 13.34
N MET A 191 6.56 -23.77 12.27
CA MET A 191 7.63 -22.88 11.81
C MET A 191 7.83 -21.63 12.66
N MET A 192 6.88 -21.32 13.56
CA MET A 192 6.92 -20.12 14.41
C MET A 192 7.20 -20.41 15.89
N MET A 193 7.29 -21.69 16.27
CA MET A 193 7.84 -22.15 17.55
C MET A 193 9.35 -22.37 17.44
#